data_AF-A0A7W1EJW8-F1
#
_entry.id   AF-A0A7W1EJW8-F1
#
_cell.length_a   1.000
_cell.length_b   1.000
_cell.length_c   1.000
_cell.angle_alpha   90.00
_cell.angle_beta   90.00
_cell.angle_gamma   90.00
#
_symmetry.space_group_name_H-M   'P 1'
#
loop_
_entity.id
_entity.type
_entity.pdbx_description
1 polymer ?
#
loop_
_entity_poly.entity_id
_entity_poly.type
_entity_poly.pdbx_seq_one_letter_code
_entity_poly.pdbx_strand_id
1 'polypeptide(L)'
;MKRRASGALKTPFEYDGWLAPRVHYCLRLTNRQASLPELWLRLSLVEFADYVRSRWADSAGVVNRYRYTGEPQFLRRNALSRLWWAAENARNGEDYRPVVFSLSSAGVDQYVFDLRYSHYRPAVIALLDALQQKPLGFDQMKRLSNVLNVALGSRCLESMGGLWLETEDTAWLATTPDPNQAIQADISALIGPATGKVDLAVCKDLHDWLGGMVAHVASGA
;
A
#
# COMPACT_ATOMS: atom_id res chain seq x y z
N MET A 1 -12.54 -4.68 23.78
CA MET A 1 -11.35 -4.44 24.64
C MET A 1 -10.63 -3.19 24.14
N LYS A 2 -10.74 -2.04 24.82
CA LYS A 2 -10.05 -0.79 24.44
C LYS A 2 -8.67 -0.75 25.12
N ARG A 3 -7.61 -1.05 24.38
CA ARG A 3 -6.25 -0.61 24.73
C ARG A 3 -5.77 0.28 23.59
N ARG A 4 -6.05 1.59 23.70
CA ARG A 4 -5.36 2.61 22.91
C ARG A 4 -3.94 2.68 23.50
N ALA A 5 -2.96 2.20 22.76
CA ALA A 5 -1.56 2.38 23.11
C ALA A 5 -1.27 3.88 23.29
N SER A 6 -0.54 4.19 24.35
CA SER A 6 -0.06 5.52 24.72
C SER A 6 0.75 6.14 23.57
N GLY A 7 0.35 7.33 23.13
CA GLY A 7 0.80 7.95 21.87
C GLY A 7 -0.19 7.69 20.72
N ALA A 8 -1.48 7.84 21.00
CA ALA A 8 -2.55 7.22 20.21
C ALA A 8 -2.59 7.73 18.76
N LEU A 9 -2.40 6.81 17.81
CA LEU A 9 -2.85 6.94 16.42
C LEU A 9 -4.29 7.51 16.45
N LYS A 10 -4.47 8.70 15.89
CA LYS A 10 -5.67 9.53 16.10
C LYS A 10 -6.70 9.28 15.02
N THR A 11 -6.24 8.97 13.82
CA THR A 11 -7.07 8.76 12.64
C THR A 11 -7.02 7.31 12.17
N PRO A 12 -8.07 6.85 11.46
CA PRO A 12 -8.04 5.55 10.82
C PRO A 12 -6.87 5.39 9.82
N PHE A 13 -6.43 6.48 9.17
CA PHE A 13 -5.30 6.49 8.24
C PHE A 13 -3.96 6.26 8.94
N GLU A 14 -3.70 6.98 10.04
CA GLU A 14 -2.51 6.73 10.87
C GLU A 14 -2.48 5.27 11.38
N TYR A 15 -3.65 4.71 11.70
CA TYR A 15 -3.76 3.31 12.07
C TYR A 15 -3.36 2.36 10.94
N ASP A 16 -3.82 2.63 9.72
CA ASP A 16 -3.48 1.83 8.55
C ASP A 16 -1.98 1.94 8.19
N GLY A 17 -1.41 3.15 8.29
CA GLY A 17 0.04 3.38 8.12
C GLY A 17 0.89 2.64 9.14
N TRP A 18 0.44 2.56 10.39
CA TRP A 18 1.13 1.77 11.42
C TRP A 18 0.97 0.25 11.20
N LEU A 19 -0.24 -0.20 10.82
CA LEU A 19 -0.59 -1.62 10.75
C LEU A 19 -0.05 -2.31 9.50
N ALA A 20 -0.06 -1.65 8.33
CA ALA A 20 0.30 -2.30 7.07
C ALA A 20 1.73 -2.87 7.01
N PRO A 21 2.79 -2.14 7.42
CA PRO A 21 4.14 -2.70 7.50
C PRO A 21 4.21 -3.96 8.38
N ARG A 22 3.46 -3.96 9.50
CA ARG A 22 3.44 -5.07 10.46
C ARG A 22 2.69 -6.27 9.93
N VAL A 23 1.57 -6.06 9.24
CA VAL A 23 0.83 -7.12 8.54
C VAL A 23 1.72 -7.77 7.49
N HIS A 24 2.44 -6.98 6.70
CA HIS A 24 3.37 -7.49 5.70
C HIS A 24 4.51 -8.29 6.34
N TYR A 25 5.15 -7.71 7.36
CA TYR A 25 6.24 -8.34 8.11
C TYR A 25 5.85 -9.66 8.78
N CYS A 26 4.64 -9.75 9.34
CA CYS A 26 4.18 -10.93 10.07
C CYS A 26 3.62 -12.04 9.16
N LEU A 27 2.99 -11.70 8.03
CA LEU A 27 2.38 -12.72 7.16
C LEU A 27 3.38 -13.36 6.19
N ARG A 28 4.45 -12.65 5.80
CA ARG A 28 5.54 -13.12 4.92
C ARG A 28 5.08 -14.02 3.78
N LEU A 29 4.16 -13.51 2.96
CA LEU A 29 3.58 -14.25 1.85
C LEU A 29 4.39 -14.01 0.58
N THR A 30 4.43 -15.00 -0.30
CA THR A 30 4.80 -14.78 -1.71
C THR A 30 3.67 -14.03 -2.42
N ASN A 31 3.98 -13.33 -3.52
CA ASN A 31 2.96 -12.70 -4.37
C ASN A 31 1.92 -13.70 -4.87
N ARG A 32 2.33 -14.96 -5.12
CA ARG A 32 1.42 -16.04 -5.49
C ARG A 32 0.43 -16.37 -4.37
N GLN A 33 0.91 -16.54 -3.13
CA GLN A 33 0.05 -16.82 -1.99
C GLN A 33 -0.88 -15.63 -1.67
N ALA A 34 -0.34 -14.42 -1.72
CA ALA A 34 -1.09 -13.18 -1.52
C ALA A 34 -2.13 -12.91 -2.62
N SER A 35 -2.08 -13.62 -3.74
CA SER A 35 -3.08 -13.54 -4.79
C SER A 35 -4.29 -14.45 -4.56
N LEU A 36 -4.27 -15.32 -3.54
CA LEU A 36 -5.37 -16.25 -3.24
C LEU A 36 -6.50 -15.52 -2.47
N PRO A 37 -7.71 -15.35 -3.04
CA PRO A 37 -8.82 -14.69 -2.35
C PRO A 37 -9.27 -15.40 -1.08
N GLU A 38 -9.19 -16.72 -1.04
CA GLU A 38 -9.64 -17.56 0.06
C GLU A 38 -8.80 -17.33 1.33
N LEU A 39 -7.51 -17.05 1.17
CA LEU A 39 -6.62 -16.68 2.26
C LEU A 39 -7.14 -15.42 2.96
N TRP A 40 -7.41 -14.38 2.19
CA TRP A 40 -7.88 -13.10 2.72
C TRP A 40 -9.28 -13.18 3.31
N LEU A 41 -10.16 -13.97 2.69
CA LEU A 41 -11.49 -14.25 3.22
C LEU A 41 -11.40 -14.91 4.59
N ARG A 42 -10.60 -15.98 4.73
CA ARG A 42 -10.42 -16.67 6.01
C ARG A 42 -9.83 -15.73 7.07
N LEU A 43 -8.76 -15.01 6.74
CA LEU A 43 -8.12 -14.09 7.68
C LEU A 43 -9.09 -13.01 8.14
N SER A 44 -9.89 -12.45 7.24
CA SER A 44 -10.78 -11.32 7.55
C SER A 44 -12.07 -11.75 8.24
N LEU A 45 -12.58 -12.96 7.94
CA LEU A 45 -13.85 -13.46 8.46
C LEU A 45 -13.69 -14.29 9.73
N VAL A 46 -12.55 -14.97 9.90
CA VAL A 46 -12.31 -15.90 11.01
C VAL A 46 -11.26 -15.33 11.97
N GLU A 47 -10.02 -15.16 11.50
CA GLU A 47 -8.88 -14.88 12.39
C GLU A 47 -8.90 -13.44 12.94
N PHE A 48 -9.35 -12.48 12.13
CA PHE A 48 -9.31 -11.04 12.44
C PHE A 48 -10.68 -10.36 12.29
N ALA A 49 -11.77 -11.11 12.47
CA ALA A 49 -13.13 -10.60 12.33
C ALA A 49 -13.40 -9.37 13.21
N ASP A 50 -12.89 -9.38 14.43
CA ASP A 50 -13.07 -8.27 15.38
C ASP A 50 -12.37 -6.99 14.93
N TYR A 51 -11.19 -7.11 14.32
CA TYR A 51 -10.52 -5.97 13.70
C TYR A 51 -11.38 -5.38 12.59
N VAL A 52 -11.84 -6.23 11.66
CA VAL A 52 -12.65 -5.80 10.51
C VAL A 52 -13.93 -5.08 10.97
N ARG A 53 -14.66 -5.65 11.93
CA ARG A 53 -15.85 -5.02 12.53
C ARG A 53 -15.52 -3.71 13.21
N SER A 54 -14.46 -3.67 14.04
CA SER A 54 -14.10 -2.46 14.77
C SER A 54 -13.74 -1.28 13.88
N ARG A 55 -13.24 -1.56 12.67
CA ARG A 55 -12.71 -0.56 11.74
C ARG A 55 -13.71 -0.13 10.65
N TRP A 56 -14.61 -1.02 10.26
CA TRP A 56 -15.46 -0.86 9.06
C TRP A 56 -16.96 -1.04 9.31
N ALA A 57 -17.39 -1.31 10.53
CA ALA A 57 -18.81 -1.33 10.84
C ALA A 57 -19.38 0.10 10.74
N ASP A 58 -20.55 0.21 10.13
CA ASP A 58 -21.34 1.43 10.14
C ASP A 58 -22.01 1.67 11.51
N SER A 59 -22.84 2.72 11.62
CA SER A 59 -23.57 3.04 12.84
C SER A 59 -24.56 1.95 13.27
N ALA A 60 -24.96 1.06 12.36
CA ALA A 60 -25.81 -0.10 12.64
C ALA A 60 -24.99 -1.36 12.97
N GLY A 61 -23.66 -1.28 13.00
CA GLY A 61 -22.78 -2.42 13.25
C GLY A 61 -22.56 -3.31 12.02
N VAL A 62 -23.02 -2.90 10.84
CA VAL A 62 -22.95 -3.69 9.60
C VAL A 62 -21.67 -3.36 8.86
N VAL A 63 -20.96 -4.40 8.43
CA VAL A 63 -19.75 -4.28 7.61
C VAL A 63 -20.07 -4.66 6.17
N ASN A 64 -19.63 -3.85 5.22
CA ASN A 64 -19.82 -4.20 3.81
C ASN A 64 -19.09 -5.50 3.45
N ARG A 65 -19.77 -6.41 2.75
CA ARG A 65 -19.27 -7.72 2.31
C ARG A 65 -17.88 -7.67 1.67
N TYR A 66 -17.58 -6.67 0.84
CA TYR A 66 -16.29 -6.61 0.14
C TYR A 66 -15.10 -6.45 1.11
N ARG A 67 -15.32 -6.00 2.36
CA ARG A 67 -14.26 -5.94 3.38
C ARG A 67 -13.82 -7.33 3.85
N TYR A 68 -14.65 -8.36 3.64
CA TYR A 68 -14.31 -9.77 3.90
C TYR A 68 -13.88 -10.50 2.64
N THR A 69 -14.62 -10.37 1.53
CA THR A 69 -14.35 -11.18 0.33
C THR A 69 -13.34 -10.54 -0.62
N GLY A 70 -13.13 -9.22 -0.55
CA GLY A 70 -12.67 -8.46 -1.70
C GLY A 70 -13.78 -8.32 -2.75
N GLU A 71 -13.57 -7.50 -3.76
CA GLU A 71 -14.37 -7.60 -5.00
C GLU A 71 -13.75 -8.67 -5.91
N PRO A 72 -14.53 -9.33 -6.80
CA PRO A 72 -14.05 -10.45 -7.62
C PRO A 72 -12.77 -10.17 -8.40
N GLN A 73 -12.51 -8.90 -8.72
CA GLN A 73 -11.30 -8.44 -9.41
C GLN A 73 -10.33 -7.62 -8.53
N PHE A 74 -10.65 -7.33 -7.27
CA PHE A 74 -9.85 -6.47 -6.40
C PHE A 74 -9.76 -6.98 -4.96
N LEU A 75 -8.72 -7.76 -4.69
CA LEU A 75 -8.28 -8.10 -3.32
C LEU A 75 -8.02 -6.85 -2.47
N ARG A 76 -7.69 -5.73 -3.11
CA ARG A 76 -7.37 -4.44 -2.48
C ARG A 76 -8.54 -3.76 -1.77
N ARG A 77 -9.76 -4.28 -1.90
CA ARG A 77 -10.92 -3.82 -1.11
C ARG A 77 -11.11 -4.62 0.19
N ASN A 78 -10.55 -5.83 0.27
CA ASN A 78 -10.54 -6.62 1.50
C ASN A 78 -9.75 -5.89 2.60
N ALA A 79 -10.24 -5.96 3.84
CA ALA A 79 -9.73 -5.17 4.96
C ALA A 79 -8.24 -5.40 5.28
N LEU A 80 -7.77 -6.65 5.16
CA LEU A 80 -6.37 -7.02 5.44
C LEU A 80 -5.51 -7.05 4.18
N SER A 81 -6.03 -7.62 3.10
CA SER A 81 -5.31 -7.76 1.84
C SER A 81 -4.84 -6.42 1.31
N ARG A 82 -5.66 -5.36 1.45
CA ARG A 82 -5.27 -4.00 1.05
C ARG A 82 -4.04 -3.49 1.79
N LEU A 83 -3.88 -3.85 3.07
CA LEU A 83 -2.76 -3.42 3.90
C LEU A 83 -1.50 -4.15 3.45
N TRP A 84 -1.61 -5.46 3.23
CA TRP A 84 -0.51 -6.28 2.74
C TRP A 84 -0.05 -5.82 1.35
N TRP A 85 -0.97 -5.66 0.40
CA TRP A 85 -0.64 -5.22 -0.96
C TRP A 85 -0.15 -3.78 -1.02
N ALA A 86 -0.69 -2.86 -0.21
CA ALA A 86 -0.14 -1.51 -0.13
C ALA A 86 1.30 -1.54 0.38
N ALA A 87 1.57 -2.32 1.43
CA ALA A 87 2.93 -2.47 1.95
C ALA A 87 3.88 -3.11 0.94
N GLU A 88 3.44 -4.18 0.28
CA GLU A 88 4.26 -4.87 -0.73
C GLU A 88 4.59 -3.96 -1.91
N ASN A 89 3.61 -3.20 -2.42
CA ASN A 89 3.83 -2.33 -3.58
C ASN A 89 4.52 -1.00 -3.24
N ALA A 90 4.44 -0.51 -2.00
CA ALA A 90 5.02 0.77 -1.62
C ALA A 90 6.36 0.68 -0.89
N ARG A 91 6.72 -0.46 -0.28
CA ARG A 91 8.07 -0.62 0.28
C ARG A 91 9.13 -0.49 -0.82
N ASN A 92 10.27 0.09 -0.50
CA ASN A 92 11.40 0.16 -1.41
C ASN A 92 12.54 -0.72 -0.89
N GLY A 93 12.60 -1.96 -1.36
CA GLY A 93 13.45 -2.97 -0.74
C GLY A 93 12.98 -3.26 0.69
N GLU A 94 13.92 -3.17 1.64
CA GLU A 94 13.68 -3.42 3.06
C GLU A 94 12.93 -2.29 3.76
N ASP A 95 12.82 -1.12 3.14
CA ASP A 95 12.33 0.11 3.76
C ASP A 95 10.81 0.25 3.66
N TYR A 96 10.13 0.24 4.81
CA TYR A 96 8.68 0.47 4.91
C TYR A 96 8.28 1.94 5.10
N ARG A 97 9.20 2.90 5.22
CA ARG A 97 8.83 4.32 5.41
C ARG A 97 7.88 4.86 4.33
N PRO A 98 8.03 4.53 3.02
CA PRO A 98 7.07 4.98 2.01
C PRO A 98 5.66 4.40 2.21
N VAL A 99 5.55 3.21 2.81
CA VAL A 99 4.26 2.59 3.14
C VAL A 99 3.51 3.44 4.16
N VAL A 100 4.20 3.86 5.23
CA VAL A 100 3.60 4.72 6.28
C VAL A 100 3.10 6.03 5.68
N PHE A 101 3.91 6.66 4.83
CA PHE A 101 3.50 7.86 4.10
C PHE A 101 2.24 7.62 3.26
N SER A 102 2.22 6.55 2.45
CA SER A 102 1.12 6.27 1.53
C SER A 102 -0.23 6.02 2.21
N LEU A 103 -0.22 5.44 3.42
CA LEU A 103 -1.44 5.04 4.12
C LEU A 103 -1.86 6.00 5.24
N SER A 104 -0.97 6.89 5.68
CA SER A 104 -1.27 7.87 6.73
C SER A 104 -1.90 9.17 6.19
N SER A 105 -1.91 9.34 4.87
CA SER A 105 -2.47 10.53 4.20
C SER A 105 -3.82 10.22 3.56
N ALA A 106 -4.86 10.96 3.98
CA ALA A 106 -6.21 10.78 3.47
C ALA A 106 -6.25 10.98 1.94
N GLY A 107 -6.72 9.95 1.22
CA GLY A 107 -6.86 9.97 -0.24
C GLY A 107 -5.64 9.42 -0.99
N VAL A 108 -4.44 9.41 -0.39
CA VAL A 108 -3.28 8.73 -0.99
C VAL A 108 -3.54 7.22 -1.02
N ASP A 109 -4.04 6.64 0.07
CA ASP A 109 -4.38 5.22 0.14
C ASP A 109 -5.40 4.80 -0.92
N GLN A 110 -6.47 5.58 -1.08
CA GLN A 110 -7.52 5.30 -2.05
C GLN A 110 -7.02 5.47 -3.48
N TYR A 111 -6.50 6.66 -3.83
CA TYR A 111 -6.23 7.00 -5.23
C TYR A 111 -4.90 6.45 -5.74
N VAL A 112 -3.96 6.08 -4.85
CA VAL A 112 -2.73 5.39 -5.28
C VAL A 112 -3.00 3.94 -5.60
N PHE A 113 -3.72 3.22 -4.74
CA PHE A 113 -3.83 1.77 -4.84
C PHE A 113 -5.08 1.25 -5.56
N ASP A 114 -6.07 2.10 -5.86
CA ASP A 114 -7.27 1.68 -6.60
C ASP A 114 -7.04 1.54 -8.12
N LEU A 115 -6.04 2.22 -8.69
CA LEU A 115 -5.75 2.19 -10.13
C LEU A 115 -4.79 1.07 -10.50
N ARG A 116 -4.96 0.50 -11.70
CA ARG A 116 -4.17 -0.67 -12.16
C ARG A 116 -2.65 -0.43 -12.20
N TYR A 117 -2.19 0.81 -12.35
CA TYR A 117 -0.75 1.10 -12.36
C TYR A 117 -0.06 0.67 -11.06
N SER A 118 -0.78 0.62 -9.95
CA SER A 118 -0.20 0.24 -8.67
C SER A 118 0.04 -1.26 -8.51
N HIS A 119 -0.15 -2.03 -9.59
CA HIS A 119 0.40 -3.39 -9.75
C HIS A 119 1.86 -3.35 -10.22
N TYR A 120 2.31 -2.20 -10.72
CA TYR A 120 3.67 -2.00 -11.17
C TYR A 120 4.44 -1.17 -10.14
N ARG A 121 5.24 -1.85 -9.30
CA ARG A 121 5.95 -1.24 -8.17
C ARG A 121 6.77 0.00 -8.57
N PRO A 122 7.53 0.03 -9.69
CA PRO A 122 8.25 1.24 -10.10
C PRO A 122 7.36 2.48 -10.23
N ALA A 123 6.12 2.33 -10.72
CA ALA A 123 5.18 3.45 -10.80
C ALA A 123 4.70 3.91 -9.42
N VAL A 124 4.48 2.97 -8.48
CA VAL A 124 4.11 3.31 -7.10
C VAL A 124 5.25 4.09 -6.42
N ILE A 125 6.48 3.59 -6.50
CA ILE A 125 7.64 4.24 -5.86
C ILE A 125 7.88 5.63 -6.46
N ALA A 126 7.88 5.76 -7.78
CA ALA A 126 8.04 7.03 -8.46
C ALA A 126 6.93 8.05 -8.10
N LEU A 127 5.67 7.59 -8.00
CA LEU A 127 4.57 8.47 -7.63
C LEU A 127 4.67 8.90 -6.15
N LEU A 128 5.00 7.97 -5.25
CA LEU A 128 5.15 8.29 -3.83
C LEU A 128 6.31 9.26 -3.59
N ASP A 129 7.43 9.10 -4.30
CA ASP A 129 8.55 10.06 -4.24
C ASP A 129 8.10 11.47 -4.66
N ALA A 130 7.41 11.59 -5.80
CA ALA A 130 6.85 12.85 -6.27
C ALA A 130 5.85 13.48 -5.28
N LEU A 131 4.98 12.67 -4.66
CA LEU A 131 4.01 13.12 -3.66
C LEU A 131 4.66 13.51 -2.32
N GLN A 132 5.80 12.91 -1.94
CA GLN A 132 6.56 13.33 -0.77
C GLN A 132 7.19 14.69 -0.98
N GLN A 133 7.70 14.96 -2.19
CA GLN A 133 8.25 16.26 -2.55
C GLN A 133 7.16 17.33 -2.69
N LYS A 134 6.00 16.97 -3.24
CA LYS A 134 4.88 17.88 -3.48
C LYS A 134 3.54 17.25 -3.04
N PRO A 135 3.23 17.29 -1.73
CA PRO A 135 1.98 16.73 -1.21
C PRO A 135 0.75 17.38 -1.82
N LEU A 136 -0.26 16.58 -2.13
CA LEU A 136 -1.52 17.02 -2.70
C LEU A 136 -2.66 16.90 -1.69
N GLY A 137 -3.59 17.86 -1.72
CA GLY A 137 -4.86 17.74 -0.99
C GLY A 137 -5.80 16.71 -1.63
N PHE A 138 -6.90 16.39 -0.95
CA PHE A 138 -7.84 15.35 -1.39
C PHE A 138 -8.41 15.60 -2.81
N ASP A 139 -8.84 16.83 -3.11
CA ASP A 139 -9.40 17.18 -4.43
C ASP A 139 -8.33 17.12 -5.53
N GLN A 140 -7.09 17.49 -5.21
CA GLN A 140 -5.96 17.37 -6.12
C GLN A 140 -5.62 15.90 -6.37
N MET A 141 -5.61 15.06 -5.34
CA MET A 141 -5.41 13.60 -5.50
C MET A 141 -6.49 12.98 -6.39
N LYS A 142 -7.75 13.38 -6.21
CA LYS A 142 -8.85 12.93 -7.09
C LYS A 142 -8.65 13.37 -8.54
N ARG A 143 -8.24 14.62 -8.77
CA ARG A 143 -7.90 15.12 -10.12
C ARG A 143 -6.73 14.36 -10.73
N LEU A 144 -5.66 14.15 -9.97
CA LEU A 144 -4.49 13.38 -10.40
C LEU A 144 -4.89 11.96 -10.80
N SER A 145 -5.70 11.27 -9.99
CA SER A 145 -6.22 9.94 -10.31
C SER A 145 -6.96 9.91 -11.65
N ASN A 146 -7.79 10.91 -11.93
CA ASN A 146 -8.52 10.98 -13.19
C ASN A 146 -7.58 11.21 -14.38
N VAL A 147 -6.63 12.15 -14.26
CA VAL A 147 -5.63 12.44 -15.30
C VAL A 147 -4.76 11.23 -15.57
N LEU A 148 -4.27 10.56 -14.53
CA LEU A 148 -3.49 9.33 -14.65
C LEU A 148 -4.29 8.24 -15.37
N ASN A 149 -5.53 8.01 -14.98
CA ASN A 149 -6.36 6.97 -15.60
C ASN A 149 -6.57 7.22 -17.11
N VAL A 150 -6.71 8.48 -17.54
CA VAL A 150 -6.78 8.83 -18.96
C VAL A 150 -5.43 8.62 -19.65
N ALA A 151 -4.34 9.11 -19.06
CA ALA A 151 -3.01 9.05 -19.65
C ALA A 151 -2.48 7.61 -19.78
N LEU A 152 -2.85 6.72 -18.85
CA LEU A 152 -2.54 5.29 -18.90
C LEU A 152 -3.27 4.56 -20.03
N GLY A 153 -4.27 5.19 -20.67
CA GLY A 153 -4.87 4.66 -21.90
C GLY A 153 -3.95 4.70 -23.12
N SER A 154 -2.89 5.52 -23.09
CA SER A 154 -1.96 5.72 -24.23
C SER A 154 -0.48 5.51 -23.88
N ARG A 155 -0.18 5.11 -22.64
CA ARG A 155 1.20 4.92 -22.14
C ARG A 155 1.37 3.51 -21.56
N CYS A 156 2.47 2.87 -21.91
CA CYS A 156 2.92 1.62 -21.29
C CYS A 156 3.96 1.94 -20.21
N LEU A 157 3.66 1.60 -18.96
CA LEU A 157 4.53 1.92 -17.82
C LEU A 157 5.85 1.16 -17.88
N GLU A 158 5.79 -0.08 -18.34
CA GLU A 158 6.90 -1.00 -18.49
C GLU A 158 7.91 -0.48 -19.52
N SER A 159 7.44 0.22 -20.56
CA SER A 159 8.34 0.87 -21.53
C SER A 159 9.11 2.07 -20.97
N MET A 160 8.61 2.71 -19.91
CA MET A 160 9.22 3.90 -19.28
C MET A 160 10.02 3.56 -18.03
N GLY A 161 9.70 2.45 -17.36
CA GLY A 161 10.32 2.05 -16.09
C GLY A 161 11.61 1.22 -16.24
N GLY A 162 12.07 0.97 -17.46
CA GLY A 162 13.26 0.15 -17.70
C GLY A 162 13.07 -1.33 -17.31
N LEU A 163 14.16 -2.10 -17.42
CA LEU A 163 14.17 -3.52 -17.02
C LEU A 163 14.29 -3.62 -15.49
N TRP A 164 13.15 -3.83 -14.84
CA TRP A 164 13.07 -4.17 -13.44
C TRP A 164 12.49 -5.58 -13.28
N LEU A 165 13.23 -6.44 -12.60
CA LEU A 165 12.84 -7.82 -12.31
C LEU A 165 12.75 -8.02 -10.82
N GLU A 166 11.58 -8.45 -10.35
CA GLU A 166 11.41 -8.86 -8.97
C GLU A 166 11.92 -10.27 -8.75
N THR A 167 12.64 -10.45 -7.67
CA THR A 167 13.03 -11.76 -7.16
C THR A 167 12.42 -11.96 -5.78
N GLU A 168 12.18 -13.21 -5.41
CA GLU A 168 11.69 -13.55 -4.07
C GLU A 168 12.85 -13.58 -3.08
N ASP A 169 12.71 -12.90 -1.95
CA ASP A 169 13.63 -13.03 -0.82
C ASP A 169 13.31 -14.30 -0.03
N THR A 170 13.84 -15.42 -0.50
CA THR A 170 13.60 -16.74 0.10
C THR A 170 14.10 -16.82 1.56
N ALA A 171 15.15 -16.09 1.92
CA ALA A 171 15.68 -16.07 3.28
C ALA A 171 14.73 -15.34 4.24
N TRP A 172 14.19 -14.20 3.82
CA TRP A 172 13.18 -13.48 4.58
C TRP A 172 11.89 -14.28 4.73
N LEU A 173 11.42 -14.91 3.65
CA LEU A 173 10.22 -15.77 3.65
C LEU A 173 10.37 -17.00 4.55
N ALA A 174 11.56 -17.60 4.62
CA ALA A 174 11.83 -18.79 5.44
C ALA A 174 11.93 -18.50 6.95
N THR A 175 12.12 -17.23 7.33
CA THR A 175 12.29 -16.85 8.73
C THR A 175 10.94 -16.61 9.40
N THR A 176 10.74 -17.16 10.60
CA THR A 176 9.51 -16.93 11.37
C THR A 176 9.55 -15.52 11.99
N PRO A 177 8.60 -14.63 11.69
CA PRO A 177 8.55 -13.31 12.30
C PRO A 177 8.15 -13.38 13.78
N ASP A 178 8.71 -12.48 14.60
CA ASP A 178 8.21 -12.24 15.95
C ASP A 178 7.15 -11.12 15.94
N PRO A 179 5.87 -11.42 16.22
CA PRO A 179 4.83 -10.40 16.28
C PRO A 179 5.06 -9.36 17.38
N ASN A 180 5.70 -9.73 18.50
CA ASN A 180 5.96 -8.79 19.58
C ASN A 180 7.00 -7.75 19.17
N GLN A 181 8.06 -8.19 18.49
CA GLN A 181 9.01 -7.29 17.84
C GLN A 181 8.30 -6.36 16.87
N ALA A 182 7.44 -6.88 15.99
CA ALA A 182 6.72 -6.05 15.02
C ALA A 182 5.84 -4.98 15.70
N ILE A 183 5.16 -5.33 16.79
CA ILE A 183 4.30 -4.40 17.53
C ILE A 183 5.13 -3.27 18.17
N GLN A 184 6.28 -3.60 18.76
CA GLN A 184 7.10 -2.67 19.56
C GLN A 184 8.10 -1.87 18.73
N ALA A 185 8.54 -2.39 17.59
CA ALA A 185 9.57 -1.77 16.78
C ALA A 185 9.12 -0.41 16.22
N ASP A 186 10.04 0.56 16.21
CA ASP A 186 9.89 1.71 15.33
C ASP A 186 9.90 1.24 13.86
N ILE A 187 9.27 2.00 12.97
CA ILE A 187 9.24 1.64 11.55
C ILE A 187 10.63 1.49 10.94
N SER A 188 11.60 2.28 11.40
CA SER A 188 13.00 2.20 10.94
C SER A 188 13.70 0.91 11.34
N ALA A 189 13.20 0.22 12.37
CA ALA A 189 13.73 -1.07 12.83
C ALA A 189 12.98 -2.27 12.26
N LEU A 190 11.86 -2.05 11.57
CA LEU A 190 11.10 -3.10 10.90
C LEU A 190 11.67 -3.31 9.50
N ILE A 191 12.36 -4.42 9.29
CA ILE A 191 13.07 -4.72 8.04
C ILE A 191 12.21 -5.62 7.15
N GLY A 192 11.88 -5.13 5.96
CA GLY A 192 11.22 -5.89 4.91
C GLY A 192 12.16 -6.85 4.18
N PRO A 193 11.68 -7.54 3.13
CA PRO A 193 12.55 -8.34 2.28
C PRO A 193 13.51 -7.43 1.49
N ALA A 194 14.73 -7.91 1.23
CA ALA A 194 15.78 -7.16 0.54
C ALA A 194 15.47 -6.91 -0.95
N THR A 195 14.58 -7.71 -1.52
CA THR A 195 14.19 -7.62 -2.93
C THR A 195 13.14 -6.53 -3.16
N GLY A 196 12.82 -6.24 -4.43
CA GLY A 196 11.80 -5.24 -4.77
C GLY A 196 12.28 -3.79 -4.62
N LYS A 197 13.59 -3.56 -4.45
CA LYS A 197 14.18 -2.23 -4.52
C LYS A 197 14.01 -1.65 -5.94
N VAL A 198 13.57 -0.40 -6.01
CA VAL A 198 13.47 0.38 -7.24
C VAL A 198 14.48 1.51 -7.15
N ASP A 199 15.39 1.56 -8.10
CA ASP A 199 16.27 2.69 -8.31
C ASP A 199 15.58 3.68 -9.27
N LEU A 200 15.26 4.88 -8.76
CA LEU A 200 14.62 5.93 -9.54
C LEU A 200 15.50 6.42 -10.70
N ALA A 201 16.82 6.25 -10.62
CA ALA A 201 17.71 6.54 -11.75
C ALA A 201 17.49 5.58 -12.92
N VAL A 202 17.17 4.31 -12.64
CA VAL A 202 16.84 3.31 -13.66
C VAL A 202 15.47 3.57 -14.28
N CYS A 203 14.52 4.08 -13.49
CA CYS A 203 13.16 4.37 -13.92
C CYS A 203 12.94 5.87 -14.22
N LYS A 204 13.99 6.59 -14.65
CA LYS A 204 13.99 8.06 -14.72
C LYS A 204 12.84 8.63 -15.54
N ASP A 205 12.58 8.07 -16.73
CA ASP A 205 11.52 8.57 -17.61
C ASP A 205 10.13 8.44 -16.99
N LEU A 206 9.86 7.31 -16.34
CA LEU A 206 8.65 7.09 -15.55
C LEU A 206 8.55 8.07 -14.37
N HIS A 207 9.66 8.29 -13.67
CA HIS A 207 9.72 9.18 -12.52
C HIS A 207 9.47 10.64 -12.90
N ASP A 208 10.13 11.14 -13.93
CA ASP A 208 9.95 12.49 -14.43
C ASP A 208 8.53 12.72 -14.94
N TRP A 209 7.96 11.73 -15.63
CA TRP A 209 6.59 11.81 -16.15
C TRP A 209 5.55 11.91 -15.04
N LEU A 210 5.62 11.03 -14.02
CA LEU A 210 4.73 11.07 -12.86
C LEU A 210 4.94 12.35 -12.03
N GLY A 211 6.20 12.77 -11.84
CA GLY A 211 6.54 14.03 -11.18
C GLY A 211 5.94 15.24 -11.89
N GLY A 212 6.00 15.27 -13.22
CA GLY A 212 5.38 16.31 -14.05
C GLY A 212 3.86 16.36 -13.87
N MET A 213 3.18 15.21 -13.79
CA MET A 213 1.74 15.15 -13.53
C MET A 213 1.36 15.67 -12.16
N VAL A 214 2.09 15.26 -11.11
CA VAL A 214 1.89 15.76 -9.75
C VAL A 214 2.11 17.28 -9.71
N ALA A 215 3.17 17.76 -10.36
CA ALA A 215 3.50 19.18 -10.43
C ALA A 215 2.40 20.00 -11.11
N HIS A 216 1.88 19.52 -12.24
CA HIS A 216 0.80 20.13 -13.02
C HIS A 216 -0.50 20.23 -12.19
N VAL A 217 -0.94 19.13 -11.58
CA VAL A 217 -2.14 19.12 -10.73
C VAL A 217 -1.99 20.02 -9.51
N ALA A 218 -0.79 20.07 -8.91
CA ALA A 218 -0.51 20.95 -7.79
C ALA A 218 -0.59 22.43 -8.15
N SER A 219 -0.19 22.81 -9.38
CA SER A 219 -0.28 24.20 -9.86
C SER A 219 -1.70 24.69 -10.18
N GLY A 220 -2.69 23.78 -10.24
CA GLY A 220 -4.07 24.13 -10.59
C GLY A 220 -4.25 24.56 -12.05
N ALA A 221 -3.24 24.29 -12.89
CA ALA A 221 -3.29 24.45 -14.34
C ALA A 221 -3.96 23.24 -15.01
#